data_AF-Q0ALY1-F1
#
_entry.id   AF-Q0ALY1-F1
#
_cell.length_a   1.000
_cell.length_b   1.000
_cell.length_c   1.000
_cell.angle_alpha   90.00
_cell.angle_beta   90.00
_cell.angle_gamma   90.00
#
_symmetry.space_group_name_H-M   'P 1'
#
loop_
_entity.id
_entity.type
_entity.pdbx_description
1 polymer ?
#
loop_
_entity_poly.entity_id
_entity_poly.type
_entity_poly.pdbx_seq_one_letter_code
_entity_poly.pdbx_strand_id
1 'polypeptide(L)'
;MAEIWKTPQRTGPGSSCSPAPPPNFEFNIARVLQDGADMFMHSVHEPVAGGEVWVTMSLVRRSSAGLMTVKRQVSARFSPDGDYCAVSGAAERDPSLKDEASLNKAQVSAFIQMVVREGGAEHRDAFIDRGRFVSHTPGSCCRPEGLDALVARRRPRPGLVYHGVDDIVGEGAYVAVFSCFDLDGESFRACDLMRLEAGRIVEHWDVVEAVAAHSVAHNDET
;
A
#
# COMPACT_ATOMS: atom_id res chain seq x y z
N MET A 1 9.61 8.22 -23.38
CA MET A 1 8.51 8.41 -22.41
C MET A 1 7.76 7.11 -22.39
N ALA A 2 8.11 6.21 -21.47
CA ALA A 2 7.48 4.89 -21.38
C ALA A 2 6.02 5.09 -20.97
N GLU A 3 5.10 4.42 -21.66
CA GLU A 3 3.68 4.40 -21.32
C GLU A 3 3.52 3.65 -20.00
N ILE A 4 3.49 4.40 -18.89
CA ILE A 4 3.28 3.86 -17.53
C ILE A 4 1.83 3.38 -17.36
N TRP A 5 0.93 3.56 -18.35
CA TRP A 5 -0.47 3.13 -18.24
C TRP A 5 -1.19 2.79 -19.56
N LYS A 6 -2.10 1.81 -19.50
CA LYS A 6 -3.22 1.62 -20.46
C LYS A 6 -4.54 1.80 -19.73
N THR A 7 -5.20 2.93 -19.94
CA THR A 7 -6.58 3.17 -19.49
C THR A 7 -7.54 2.28 -20.30
N PRO A 8 -8.49 1.55 -19.68
CA PRO A 8 -9.57 0.92 -20.43
C PRO A 8 -10.43 2.00 -21.09
N GLN A 9 -10.52 1.99 -22.42
CA GLN A 9 -11.48 2.85 -23.12
C GLN A 9 -12.90 2.41 -22.75
N ARG A 10 -13.63 3.25 -21.99
CA ARG A 10 -15.08 3.13 -21.86
C ARG A 10 -15.72 3.53 -23.20
N THR A 11 -15.97 2.56 -24.06
CA THR A 11 -16.82 2.74 -25.24
C THR A 11 -18.28 2.47 -24.86
N GLY A 12 -18.96 3.52 -24.39
CA GLY A 12 -20.41 3.47 -24.16
C GLY A 12 -21.03 4.87 -24.30
N PRO A 13 -22.08 5.04 -25.11
CA PRO A 13 -22.74 6.33 -25.27
C PRO A 13 -23.67 6.53 -24.07
N GLY A 14 -23.18 7.22 -23.05
CA GLY A 14 -23.97 7.63 -21.89
C GLY A 14 -23.44 8.94 -21.35
N SER A 15 -24.12 10.03 -21.66
CA SER A 15 -23.82 11.37 -21.14
C SER A 15 -24.04 11.41 -19.63
N SER A 16 -23.00 11.18 -18.85
CA SER A 16 -22.92 11.66 -17.47
C SER A 16 -21.97 12.85 -17.46
N CYS A 17 -22.49 14.03 -17.16
CA CYS A 17 -21.71 15.24 -16.92
C CYS A 17 -20.93 15.05 -15.61
N SER A 18 -19.83 14.32 -15.65
CA SER A 18 -18.83 14.36 -14.60
C SER A 18 -18.17 15.74 -14.67
N PRO A 19 -18.08 16.50 -13.57
CA PRO A 19 -17.33 17.75 -13.58
C PRO A 19 -15.90 17.45 -14.05
N ALA A 20 -15.41 18.24 -15.00
CA ALA A 20 -14.01 18.16 -15.40
C ALA A 20 -13.13 18.39 -14.16
N PRO A 21 -12.07 17.59 -13.95
CA PRO A 21 -11.19 17.78 -12.81
C PRO A 21 -10.66 19.22 -12.79
N PRO A 22 -10.40 19.80 -11.60
CA PRO A 22 -9.84 21.14 -11.50
C PRO A 22 -8.55 21.23 -12.34
N PRO A 23 -8.33 22.35 -13.05
CA PRO A 23 -7.16 22.49 -13.90
C PRO A 23 -5.90 22.33 -13.05
N ASN A 24 -4.97 21.48 -13.51
CA ASN A 24 -3.61 21.24 -12.99
C ASN A 24 -3.41 20.14 -11.93
N PHE A 25 -4.42 19.33 -11.59
CA PHE A 25 -4.24 18.20 -10.67
C PHE A 25 -5.01 16.96 -11.16
N GLU A 26 -4.29 15.98 -11.72
CA GLU A 26 -4.86 14.68 -12.00
C GLU A 26 -4.63 13.76 -10.82
N PHE A 27 -5.71 13.09 -10.41
CA PHE A 27 -5.71 12.16 -9.31
C PHE A 27 -6.41 10.88 -9.76
N ASN A 28 -5.70 9.77 -9.63
CA ASN A 28 -6.17 8.46 -10.04
C ASN A 28 -6.23 7.54 -8.83
N ILE A 29 -7.42 6.99 -8.58
CA ILE A 29 -7.59 5.93 -7.60
C ILE A 29 -7.17 4.61 -8.24
N ALA A 30 -6.04 4.06 -7.80
CA ALA A 30 -5.57 2.77 -8.28
C ALA A 30 -6.45 1.62 -7.75
N ARG A 31 -6.95 1.75 -6.51
CA ARG A 31 -7.82 0.77 -5.84
C ARG A 31 -8.46 1.33 -4.58
N VAL A 32 -9.62 0.76 -4.24
CA VAL A 32 -10.31 0.95 -2.96
C VAL A 32 -10.61 -0.41 -2.37
N LEU A 33 -10.33 -0.60 -1.08
CA LEU A 33 -10.71 -1.80 -0.33
C LEU A 33 -11.71 -1.39 0.75
N GLN A 34 -12.71 -2.24 0.99
CA GLN A 34 -13.69 -2.03 2.05
C GLN A 34 -13.66 -3.15 3.10
N ASP A 35 -13.43 -2.78 4.35
CA ASP A 35 -13.41 -3.68 5.52
C ASP A 35 -14.35 -3.13 6.61
N GLY A 36 -15.59 -3.62 6.62
CA GLY A 36 -16.64 -3.08 7.46
C GLY A 36 -16.91 -1.60 7.18
N ALA A 37 -16.67 -0.75 8.19
CA ALA A 37 -16.85 0.69 8.11
C ALA A 37 -15.55 1.43 7.68
N ASP A 38 -14.48 0.71 7.36
CA ASP A 38 -13.19 1.27 6.97
C ASP A 38 -13.03 1.11 5.46
N MET A 39 -12.47 2.14 4.84
CA MET A 39 -12.16 2.19 3.42
C MET A 39 -10.69 2.54 3.27
N PHE A 40 -9.93 1.64 2.66
CA PHE A 40 -8.56 1.92 2.24
C PHE A 40 -8.57 2.46 0.82
N MET A 41 -7.78 3.49 0.57
CA MET A 41 -7.61 4.11 -0.74
C MET A 41 -6.13 4.16 -1.09
N HIS A 42 -5.76 3.61 -2.24
CA HIS A 42 -4.43 3.75 -2.81
C HIS A 42 -4.51 4.58 -4.08
N SER A 43 -3.80 5.69 -4.08
CA SER A 43 -4.03 6.77 -5.01
C SER A 43 -2.73 7.34 -5.56
N VAL A 44 -2.79 7.77 -6.82
CA VAL A 44 -1.67 8.36 -7.55
C VAL A 44 -2.04 9.80 -7.92
N HIS A 45 -1.13 10.72 -7.64
CA HIS A 45 -1.29 12.14 -7.94
C HIS A 45 -0.26 12.52 -9.01
N GLU A 46 -0.75 12.99 -10.15
CA GLU A 46 0.04 13.36 -11.31
C GLU A 46 -0.19 14.84 -11.64
N PRO A 47 0.85 15.69 -11.53
CA PRO A 47 0.71 17.08 -11.94
C PRO A 47 0.69 17.17 -13.47
N VAL A 48 -0.30 17.89 -14.01
CA VAL A 48 -0.52 18.06 -15.47
C VAL A 48 0.71 18.65 -16.21
N ALA A 49 1.59 19.33 -15.49
CA ALA A 49 2.80 19.97 -16.05
C ALA A 49 4.08 19.11 -15.98
N GLY A 50 3.96 17.78 -15.81
CA GLY A 50 5.14 16.90 -15.68
C GLY A 50 5.87 17.06 -14.34
N GLY A 51 5.13 17.42 -13.29
CA GLY A 51 5.66 17.50 -11.93
C GLY A 51 5.87 16.12 -11.30
N GLU A 52 6.33 16.12 -10.05
CA GLU A 52 6.59 14.88 -9.32
C GLU A 52 5.31 14.08 -9.09
N VAL A 53 5.38 12.76 -9.31
CA VAL A 53 4.29 11.83 -8.99
C VAL A 53 4.31 11.56 -7.49
N TRP A 54 3.13 11.62 -6.87
CA TRP A 54 2.95 11.25 -5.47
C TRP A 54 2.02 10.06 -5.35
N VAL A 55 2.31 9.20 -4.37
CA VAL A 55 1.44 8.07 -4.02
C VAL A 55 0.98 8.25 -2.59
N THR A 56 -0.33 8.12 -2.41
CA THR A 56 -1.00 8.27 -1.13
C THR A 56 -1.77 7.00 -0.81
N MET A 57 -1.55 6.48 0.39
CA MET A 57 -2.35 5.40 0.97
C MET A 57 -3.09 5.95 2.19
N SER A 58 -4.42 5.94 2.13
CA SER A 58 -5.28 6.51 3.17
C SER A 58 -6.25 5.48 3.71
N LEU A 59 -6.56 5.59 5.01
CA LEU A 59 -7.62 4.85 5.68
C LEU A 59 -8.71 5.83 6.11
N VAL A 60 -9.93 5.60 5.65
CA VAL A 60 -11.10 6.43 5.93
C VAL A 60 -12.14 5.61 6.68
N ARG A 61 -12.59 6.09 7.84
CA ARG A 61 -13.69 5.48 8.60
C ARG A 61 -15.00 6.19 8.26
N ARG A 62 -16.05 5.42 7.98
CA ARG A 62 -17.43 5.89 7.90
C ARG A 62 -18.17 5.62 9.21
N SER A 63 -18.67 6.66 9.87
CA SER A 63 -19.55 6.53 11.04
C SER A 63 -20.93 5.97 10.66
N SER A 64 -21.71 5.54 11.65
CA SER A 64 -23.10 5.10 11.47
C SER A 64 -24.02 6.21 10.95
N ALA A 65 -23.71 7.47 11.23
CA ALA A 65 -24.39 8.64 10.68
C ALA A 65 -24.01 8.95 9.22
N GLY A 66 -23.04 8.21 8.66
CA GLY A 66 -22.56 8.37 7.30
C GLY A 66 -21.44 9.41 7.12
N LEU A 67 -20.99 10.05 8.20
CA LEU A 67 -19.83 10.96 8.17
C LEU A 67 -18.54 10.17 7.93
N MET A 68 -17.60 10.75 7.17
CA MET A 68 -16.31 10.15 6.84
C MET A 68 -15.17 10.91 7.48
N THR A 69 -14.25 10.20 8.12
CA THR A 69 -13.04 10.76 8.76
C THR A 69 -11.81 10.04 8.23
N VAL A 70 -10.75 10.78 7.88
CA VAL A 70 -9.45 10.19 7.54
C VAL A 70 -8.78 9.74 8.85
N LYS A 71 -8.71 8.43 9.05
CA LYS A 71 -8.08 7.81 10.21
C LYS A 71 -6.56 7.80 10.08
N ARG A 72 -6.05 7.45 8.88
CA ARG A 72 -4.62 7.40 8.57
C ARG A 72 -4.39 7.92 7.16
N GLN A 73 -3.23 8.51 6.93
CA GLN A 73 -2.73 8.85 5.60
C GLN A 73 -1.21 8.79 5.62
N VAL A 74 -0.65 8.20 4.56
CA VAL A 74 0.79 8.20 4.29
C VAL A 74 0.99 8.60 2.83
N SER A 75 1.82 9.59 2.58
CA SER A 75 2.09 10.12 1.24
C SER A 75 3.59 10.26 1.00
N ALA A 76 4.06 9.78 -0.14
CA ALA A 76 5.45 9.97 -0.54
C ALA A 76 5.57 10.21 -2.04
N ARG A 77 6.66 10.87 -2.42
CA ARG A 77 7.06 10.99 -3.82
C ARG A 77 7.36 9.60 -4.37
N PHE A 78 6.79 9.30 -5.52
CA PHE A 78 7.03 8.06 -6.23
C PHE A 78 7.90 8.31 -7.46
N SER A 79 8.86 7.43 -7.68
CA SER A 79 9.68 7.42 -8.88
C SER A 79 9.80 5.96 -9.33
N PRO A 80 9.24 5.61 -10.50
CA PRO A 80 9.31 4.25 -10.99
C PRO A 80 10.76 3.86 -11.27
N ASP A 81 11.14 2.66 -10.85
CA ASP A 81 12.40 2.01 -11.20
C ASP A 81 12.13 0.94 -12.27
N GLY A 82 11.98 1.40 -13.51
CA GLY A 82 11.67 0.56 -14.67
C GLY A 82 10.18 0.29 -14.92
N ASP A 83 9.88 -0.35 -16.06
CA ASP A 83 8.53 -0.44 -16.63
C ASP A 83 7.55 -1.32 -15.81
N TYR A 84 8.06 -2.16 -14.90
CA TYR A 84 7.23 -3.03 -14.05
C TYR A 84 6.99 -2.46 -12.65
N CYS A 85 7.71 -1.40 -12.28
CA CYS A 85 7.57 -0.69 -11.01
C CYS A 85 6.32 0.20 -11.05
N ALA A 86 5.16 -0.46 -11.16
CA ALA A 86 3.87 0.19 -11.29
C ALA A 86 3.24 0.44 -9.92
N VAL A 87 2.82 1.68 -9.68
CA VAL A 87 1.93 2.00 -8.55
C VAL A 87 0.60 1.27 -8.71
N SER A 88 0.12 1.22 -9.95
CA SER A 88 -1.16 0.65 -10.30
C SER A 88 -0.98 -0.74 -10.94
N GLY A 89 -0.89 -1.78 -10.13
CA GLY A 89 -1.49 -3.06 -10.55
C GLY A 89 -3.00 -2.91 -10.39
N ALA A 90 -3.76 -2.67 -11.46
CA ALA A 90 -5.21 -2.72 -11.36
C ALA A 90 -5.60 -4.19 -11.18
N ALA A 91 -5.89 -4.61 -9.95
CA ALA A 91 -6.69 -5.81 -9.80
C ALA A 91 -8.13 -5.37 -9.63
N GLU A 92 -8.94 -5.85 -10.55
CA GLU A 92 -10.38 -5.83 -10.38
C GLU A 92 -10.71 -6.58 -9.09
N ARG A 93 -11.64 -6.01 -8.32
CA ARG A 93 -12.20 -6.68 -7.17
C ARG A 93 -12.76 -8.03 -7.62
N ASP A 94 -12.26 -9.11 -7.02
CA ASP A 94 -12.84 -10.44 -7.19
C ASP A 94 -13.85 -10.71 -6.04
N PRO A 95 -15.16 -10.66 -6.30
CA PRO A 95 -16.17 -10.89 -5.27
C PRO A 95 -16.11 -12.30 -4.69
N SER A 96 -15.55 -13.27 -5.42
CA SER A 96 -15.46 -14.66 -4.97
C SER A 96 -14.46 -14.85 -3.83
N LEU A 97 -13.51 -13.92 -3.67
CA LEU A 97 -12.49 -13.98 -2.62
C LEU A 97 -12.91 -13.25 -1.34
N LYS A 98 -14.10 -12.62 -1.28
CA LYS A 98 -14.50 -11.76 -0.15
C LYS A 98 -14.31 -12.42 1.22
N ASP A 99 -14.59 -13.72 1.31
CA ASP A 99 -14.50 -14.48 2.57
C ASP A 99 -13.06 -14.85 2.96
N GLU A 100 -12.08 -14.63 2.08
CA GLU A 100 -10.66 -14.85 2.38
C GLU A 100 -10.03 -13.72 3.19
N ALA A 101 -10.65 -12.54 3.24
CA ALA A 101 -10.06 -11.33 3.85
C ALA A 101 -9.60 -11.56 5.30
N SER A 102 -10.40 -12.25 6.11
CA SER A 102 -10.04 -12.56 7.50
C SER A 102 -8.83 -13.48 7.62
N LEU A 103 -8.74 -14.50 6.76
CA LEU A 103 -7.60 -15.43 6.72
C LEU A 103 -6.34 -14.72 6.22
N ASN A 104 -6.45 -13.91 5.18
CA ASN A 104 -5.34 -13.14 4.62
C ASN A 104 -4.82 -12.10 5.61
N LYS A 105 -5.70 -11.39 6.35
CA LYS A 105 -5.30 -10.53 7.46
C LYS A 105 -4.53 -11.29 8.53
N ALA A 106 -5.00 -12.47 8.93
CA ALA A 106 -4.30 -13.30 9.90
C ALA A 106 -2.90 -13.74 9.42
N GLN A 107 -2.76 -14.14 8.15
CA GLN A 107 -1.47 -14.48 7.54
C GLN A 107 -0.50 -13.29 7.57
N VAL A 108 -0.98 -12.10 7.20
CA VAL A 108 -0.17 -10.89 7.20
C VAL A 108 0.21 -10.46 8.63
N SER A 109 -0.71 -10.54 9.59
CA SER A 109 -0.39 -10.28 11.00
C SER A 109 0.69 -11.22 11.53
N ALA A 110 0.61 -12.52 11.20
CA ALA A 110 1.62 -13.50 11.58
C ALA A 110 2.97 -13.21 10.90
N PHE A 111 2.98 -12.84 9.63
CA PHE A 111 4.19 -12.42 8.92
C PHE A 111 4.86 -11.23 9.60
N ILE A 112 4.10 -10.19 9.95
CA ILE A 112 4.64 -9.00 10.63
C ILE A 112 5.23 -9.38 11.99
N GLN A 113 4.53 -10.19 12.77
CA GLN A 113 5.03 -10.61 14.07
C GLN A 113 6.34 -11.41 13.95
N MET A 114 6.31 -12.51 13.19
CA MET A 114 7.41 -13.48 13.17
C MET A 114 8.61 -12.99 12.37
N VAL A 115 8.40 -12.26 11.27
CA VAL A 115 9.48 -11.87 10.36
C VAL A 115 9.91 -10.42 10.59
N VAL A 116 8.96 -9.49 10.72
CA VAL A 116 9.28 -8.05 10.79
C VAL A 116 9.65 -7.63 12.21
N ARG A 117 8.85 -8.02 13.22
CA ARG A 117 9.12 -7.65 14.62
C ARG A 117 10.19 -8.50 15.28
N GLU A 118 10.07 -9.83 15.16
CA GLU A 118 10.96 -10.77 15.84
C GLU A 118 12.26 -11.04 15.05
N GLY A 119 12.33 -10.59 13.80
CA GLY A 119 13.51 -10.76 12.95
C GLY A 119 13.72 -12.20 12.46
N GLY A 120 12.70 -13.07 12.55
CA GLY A 120 12.73 -14.47 12.14
C GLY A 120 12.79 -14.64 10.62
N ALA A 121 13.94 -14.34 10.03
CA ALA A 121 14.18 -14.39 8.59
C ALA A 121 13.95 -15.78 7.98
N GLU A 122 14.12 -16.84 8.77
CA GLU A 122 13.86 -18.24 8.45
C GLU A 122 12.37 -18.55 8.24
N HIS A 123 11.47 -17.73 8.77
CA HIS A 123 10.02 -17.91 8.59
C HIS A 123 9.50 -17.29 7.30
N ARG A 124 10.31 -16.48 6.60
CA ARG A 124 9.86 -15.67 5.46
C ARG A 124 9.21 -16.49 4.34
N ASP A 125 9.79 -17.64 4.01
CA ASP A 125 9.33 -18.46 2.89
C ASP A 125 8.00 -19.18 3.20
N ALA A 126 7.57 -19.22 4.47
CA ALA A 126 6.23 -19.69 4.84
C ALA A 126 5.14 -18.68 4.45
N PHE A 127 5.48 -17.38 4.40
CA PHE A 127 4.55 -16.29 4.11
C PHE A 127 4.66 -15.74 2.70
N ILE A 128 5.85 -15.77 2.08
CA ILE A 128 6.10 -15.20 0.76
C ILE A 128 6.24 -16.30 -0.29
N ASP A 129 5.47 -16.21 -1.37
CA ASP A 129 5.64 -17.08 -2.52
C ASP A 129 6.81 -16.57 -3.39
N ARG A 130 8.00 -17.11 -3.13
CA ARG A 130 9.23 -16.69 -3.81
C ARG A 130 9.18 -16.79 -5.33
N GLY A 131 8.40 -17.74 -5.88
CA GLY A 131 8.32 -17.94 -7.33
C GLY A 131 7.43 -16.92 -8.04
N ARG A 132 6.63 -16.16 -7.28
CA ARG A 132 5.64 -15.23 -7.80
C ARG A 132 5.75 -13.81 -7.24
N PHE A 133 6.51 -13.62 -6.16
CA PHE A 133 6.62 -12.35 -5.47
C PHE A 133 7.12 -11.21 -6.36
N VAL A 134 6.34 -10.14 -6.42
CA VAL A 134 6.72 -8.86 -7.03
C VAL A 134 6.64 -7.75 -5.97
N SER A 135 7.67 -6.91 -5.90
CA SER A 135 7.65 -5.69 -5.08
C SER A 135 7.65 -4.46 -5.96
N HIS A 136 6.82 -3.50 -5.55
CA HIS A 136 6.68 -2.18 -6.14
C HIS A 136 7.26 -1.08 -5.22
N THR A 137 8.10 -1.46 -4.25
CA THR A 137 8.76 -0.52 -3.36
C THR A 137 9.60 0.48 -4.16
N PRO A 138 9.37 1.80 -4.02
CA PRO A 138 10.18 2.82 -4.68
C PRO A 138 11.67 2.62 -4.42
N GLY A 139 12.47 2.57 -5.49
CA GLY A 139 13.93 2.36 -5.40
C GLY A 139 14.37 0.95 -4.97
N SER A 140 13.46 0.00 -4.85
CA SER A 140 13.75 -1.42 -4.59
C SER A 140 12.71 -2.34 -5.23
N CYS A 141 12.13 -1.92 -6.34
CA CYS A 141 11.22 -2.74 -7.14
C CYS A 141 11.93 -4.03 -7.56
N CYS A 142 11.23 -5.15 -7.49
CA CYS A 142 11.81 -6.44 -7.88
C CYS A 142 10.76 -7.44 -8.37
N ARG A 143 11.18 -8.30 -9.30
CA ARG A 143 10.51 -9.55 -9.68
C ARG A 143 10.99 -10.69 -8.76
N PRO A 144 10.43 -11.92 -8.87
CA PRO A 144 10.85 -13.07 -8.07
C PRO A 144 12.36 -13.26 -7.93
N GLU A 145 13.09 -13.05 -9.03
CA GLU A 145 14.55 -13.21 -9.09
C GLU A 145 15.32 -12.18 -8.25
N GLY A 146 14.69 -11.04 -7.93
CA GLY A 146 15.27 -9.95 -7.14
C GLY A 146 14.89 -9.97 -5.66
N LEU A 147 14.05 -10.92 -5.21
CA LEU A 147 13.59 -11.00 -3.82
C LEU A 147 14.77 -11.11 -2.83
N ASP A 148 15.81 -11.87 -3.14
CA ASP A 148 16.97 -12.02 -2.25
C ASP A 148 17.74 -10.72 -2.06
N ALA A 149 17.86 -9.91 -3.12
CA ALA A 149 18.48 -8.60 -3.04
C ALA A 149 17.64 -7.63 -2.18
N LEU A 150 16.31 -7.65 -2.35
CA LEU A 150 15.39 -6.87 -1.52
C LEU A 150 15.50 -7.28 -0.04
N VAL A 151 15.49 -8.57 0.24
CA VAL A 151 15.61 -9.12 1.61
C VAL A 151 16.95 -8.75 2.22
N ALA A 152 18.06 -8.83 1.48
CA ALA A 152 19.37 -8.47 1.98
C ALA A 152 19.45 -6.98 2.39
N ARG A 153 18.76 -6.08 1.68
CA ARG A 153 18.65 -4.66 2.06
C ARG A 153 17.81 -4.43 3.32
N ARG A 154 16.87 -5.34 3.63
CA ARG A 154 15.97 -5.28 4.79
C ARG A 154 16.46 -6.11 6.00
N ARG A 155 17.61 -6.79 5.92
CA ARG A 155 18.29 -7.47 7.06
C ARG A 155 18.64 -6.47 8.17
N PRO A 156 18.95 -6.92 9.41
CA PRO A 156 18.98 -6.05 10.60
C PRO A 156 19.66 -4.72 10.31
N ARG A 157 18.86 -3.66 10.32
CA ARG A 157 19.32 -2.31 10.09
C ARG A 157 19.67 -1.73 11.47
N PRO A 158 20.94 -1.45 11.76
CA PRO A 158 21.28 -0.67 12.94
C PRO A 158 20.42 0.61 12.96
N GLY A 159 19.91 0.99 14.13
CA GLY A 159 19.07 2.18 14.27
C GLY A 159 17.59 2.01 13.93
N LEU A 160 17.14 0.85 13.43
CA LEU A 160 15.72 0.57 13.21
C LEU A 160 15.03 0.14 14.51
N VAL A 161 13.99 0.86 14.93
CA VAL A 161 13.09 0.48 16.03
C VAL A 161 11.66 0.41 15.50
N TYR A 162 11.10 -0.78 15.40
CA TYR A 162 9.72 -0.96 14.94
C TYR A 162 8.73 -0.84 16.11
N HIS A 163 7.86 0.17 16.06
CA HIS A 163 6.91 0.46 17.12
C HIS A 163 5.63 -0.37 16.98
N GLY A 164 5.13 -0.52 15.76
CA GLY A 164 4.06 -1.45 15.51
C GLY A 164 3.11 -1.16 14.38
N VAL A 165 2.09 -2.01 14.32
CA VAL A 165 0.92 -1.86 13.46
C VAL A 165 -0.09 -0.97 14.17
N ASP A 166 -0.47 0.13 13.52
CA ASP A 166 -1.56 1.00 13.96
C ASP A 166 -2.91 0.44 13.51
N ASP A 167 -2.98 0.00 12.26
CA ASP A 167 -4.21 -0.43 11.59
C ASP A 167 -3.93 -1.51 10.55
N ILE A 168 -4.85 -2.48 10.46
CA ILE A 168 -4.85 -3.52 9.42
C ILE A 168 -6.26 -3.63 8.83
N VAL A 169 -6.36 -3.56 7.51
CA VAL A 169 -7.62 -3.71 6.78
C VAL A 169 -7.41 -4.63 5.59
N GLY A 170 -8.44 -5.38 5.22
CA GLY A 170 -8.34 -6.30 4.10
C GLY A 170 -9.67 -6.55 3.41
N GLU A 171 -9.60 -6.77 2.10
CA GLU A 171 -10.72 -7.20 1.26
C GLU A 171 -10.19 -8.18 0.22
N GLY A 172 -10.81 -9.36 0.17
CA GLY A 172 -10.40 -10.42 -0.75
C GLY A 172 -8.94 -10.84 -0.56
N ALA A 173 -8.20 -10.78 -1.66
CA ALA A 173 -6.77 -11.08 -1.73
C ALA A 173 -5.87 -9.99 -1.11
N TYR A 174 -6.41 -8.82 -0.75
CA TYR A 174 -5.62 -7.66 -0.39
C TYR A 174 -5.64 -7.36 1.10
N VAL A 175 -4.49 -6.97 1.64
CA VAL A 175 -4.32 -6.53 3.02
C VAL A 175 -3.43 -5.30 3.06
N ALA A 176 -3.92 -4.20 3.63
CA ALA A 176 -3.16 -3.00 3.92
C ALA A 176 -2.83 -2.90 5.41
N VAL A 177 -1.62 -2.45 5.72
CA VAL A 177 -1.06 -2.38 7.07
C VAL A 177 -0.43 -1.00 7.25
N PHE A 178 -0.97 -0.22 8.18
CA PHE A 178 -0.35 1.02 8.64
C PHE A 178 0.53 0.72 9.83
N SER A 179 1.77 1.21 9.79
CA SER A 179 2.74 0.98 10.86
C SER A 179 3.65 2.19 11.09
N CYS A 180 4.42 2.15 12.18
CA CYS A 180 5.45 3.13 12.46
C CYS A 180 6.74 2.50 12.98
N PHE A 181 7.83 3.19 12.71
CA PHE A 181 9.17 2.84 13.15
C PHE A 181 10.05 4.07 13.21
N ASP A 182 11.13 4.01 14.00
CA ASP A 182 12.23 4.96 13.92
C ASP A 182 13.39 4.33 13.13
N LEU A 183 14.10 5.14 12.37
CA LEU A 183 15.33 4.78 11.69
C LEU A 183 16.32 5.94 11.82
N ASP A 184 17.51 5.66 12.35
CA ASP A 184 18.60 6.64 12.49
C ASP A 184 18.19 7.96 13.21
N GLY A 185 17.25 7.87 14.15
CA GLY A 185 16.76 9.01 14.94
C GLY A 185 15.61 9.79 14.30
N GLU A 186 15.13 9.38 13.13
CA GLU A 186 13.94 9.93 12.46
C GLU A 186 12.75 8.96 12.60
N SER A 187 11.55 9.50 12.81
CA SER A 187 10.31 8.71 12.91
C SER A 187 9.60 8.64 11.56
N PHE A 188 9.10 7.46 11.23
CA PHE A 188 8.41 7.19 9.98
C PHE A 188 7.04 6.55 10.22
N ARG A 189 6.11 6.86 9.32
CA ARG A 189 4.88 6.09 9.12
C ARG A 189 5.00 5.37 7.78
N ALA A 190 4.50 4.14 7.75
CA ALA A 190 4.46 3.34 6.55
C ALA A 190 3.06 2.78 6.33
N CYS A 191 2.69 2.64 5.07
CA CYS A 191 1.61 1.77 4.68
C CYS A 191 2.15 0.71 3.72
N ASP A 192 2.09 -0.55 4.14
CA ASP A 192 2.33 -1.71 3.28
C ASP A 192 1.01 -2.24 2.76
N LEU A 193 0.91 -2.47 1.46
CA LEU A 193 -0.19 -3.17 0.83
C LEU A 193 0.32 -4.47 0.22
N MET A 194 -0.32 -5.58 0.56
CA MET A 194 0.05 -6.91 0.11
C MET A 194 -1.11 -7.56 -0.64
N ARG A 195 -0.81 -8.24 -1.74
CA ARG A 195 -1.72 -9.20 -2.37
C ARG A 195 -1.29 -10.61 -1.99
N LEU A 196 -2.27 -11.43 -1.64
CA LEU A 196 -2.11 -12.82 -1.32
C LEU A 196 -2.75 -13.72 -2.38
N GLU A 197 -2.17 -14.89 -2.55
CA GLU A 197 -2.76 -15.97 -3.34
C GLU A 197 -2.45 -17.30 -2.64
N ALA A 198 -3.48 -18.13 -2.46
CA ALA A 198 -3.37 -19.38 -1.70
C ALA A 198 -2.68 -19.20 -0.33
N GLY A 199 -3.01 -18.10 0.37
CA GLY A 199 -2.48 -17.77 1.71
C GLY A 199 -1.05 -17.25 1.75
N ARG A 200 -0.39 -17.02 0.60
CA ARG A 200 0.97 -16.47 0.54
C ARG A 200 1.01 -15.11 -0.14
N ILE A 201 1.89 -14.23 0.32
CA ILE A 201 2.17 -12.92 -0.25
C ILE A 201 2.86 -13.11 -1.59
N VAL A 202 2.26 -12.57 -2.64
CA VAL A 202 2.72 -12.65 -4.04
C VAL A 202 3.00 -11.27 -4.63
N GLU A 203 2.55 -10.19 -3.99
CA GLU A 203 2.75 -8.83 -4.48
C GLU A 203 2.76 -7.84 -3.32
N HIS A 204 3.60 -6.80 -3.42
CA HIS A 204 3.80 -5.82 -2.35
C HIS A 204 3.99 -4.40 -2.90
N TRP A 205 3.33 -3.43 -2.27
CA TRP A 205 3.55 -2.00 -2.45
C TRP A 205 3.78 -1.38 -1.07
N ASP A 206 4.62 -0.36 -0.97
CA ASP A 206 4.73 0.45 0.24
C ASP A 206 4.84 1.94 -0.06
N VAL A 207 4.37 2.73 0.91
CA VAL A 207 4.59 4.18 1.01
C VAL A 207 5.17 4.44 2.38
N VAL A 208 6.29 5.16 2.45
CA VAL A 208 6.97 5.52 3.70
C VAL A 208 7.14 7.02 3.76
N GLU A 209 6.63 7.64 4.81
CA GLU A 209 6.66 9.09 5.04
C GLU A 209 7.39 9.39 6.34
N ALA A 210 8.34 10.33 6.28
CA ALA A 210 8.98 10.87 7.47
C ALA A 210 7.99 11.76 8.24
N VAL A 211 7.86 11.56 9.53
CA VAL A 211 6.98 12.35 10.40
C VAL A 211 7.81 13.43 11.09
N ALA A 212 7.40 14.68 10.96
CA ALA A 212 8.06 15.75 11.71
C ALA A 212 7.88 15.52 13.22
N ALA A 213 8.93 15.78 14.01
CA ALA A 213 8.97 15.53 15.46
C ALA A 213 7.85 16.20 16.29
N HIS A 214 7.11 17.14 15.71
CA HIS A 214 6.02 17.89 16.34
C HIS A 214 4.65 17.72 15.66
N SER A 215 4.51 16.78 14.72
CA SER A 215 3.25 16.48 14.01
C SER A 215 2.89 15.00 14.13
N VAL A 216 3.05 14.43 15.32
CA VAL A 216 2.40 13.17 15.66
C VAL A 216 0.91 13.47 15.87
N ALA A 217 0.21 13.84 14.79
CA ALA A 217 -1.24 13.86 14.78
C ALA A 217 -1.69 12.39 14.78
N HIS A 218 -1.80 11.84 15.98
CA HIS A 218 -2.68 10.71 16.18
C HIS A 218 -4.09 11.25 15.92
N ASN A 219 -4.68 10.90 14.77
CA ASN A 219 -6.14 10.94 14.63
C ASN A 219 -6.74 9.74 15.40
N ASP A 220 -6.22 9.51 16.61
CA ASP A 220 -6.77 8.55 17.55
C ASP A 220 -7.94 9.29 18.19
N GLU A 221 -9.16 9.02 17.70
CA GLU A 221 -10.33 9.45 18.42
C GLU A 221 -10.37 8.69 19.76
N THR A 222 -10.36 9.45 20.86
CA THR A 222 -10.75 8.98 22.19
C THR A 222 -12.19 8.51 22.21
#